data_AF-A0A2U3P9V4-F1
#
_entry.id   AF-A0A2U3P9V4-F1
#
_cell.length_a   1.000
_cell.length_b   1.000
_cell.length_c   1.000
_cell.angle_alpha   90.00
_cell.angle_beta   90.00
_cell.angle_gamma   90.00
#
_symmetry.space_group_name_H-M   'P 1'
#
loop_
_entity.id
_entity.type
_entity.pdbx_description
1 polymer ?
#
loop_
_entity_poly.entity_id
_entity_poly.type
_entity_poly.pdbx_seq_one_letter_code
_entity_poly.pdbx_strand_id
1 'polypeptide(L)'
;MAEESNPFLRLWRKIWNDQDFIALDPDSKLAYILLLGQPDITVSGVMTLAVGRWSTRAGMVKDRMWAALRNLDAAKFIVLDEDTEELLIRTRLRNDIFVGASWQTQKGALNFALKAISPRIREVLAEEIDRCRPLMNTAKNIPEHADVIVKQLMNGEAGLDA
;
A
#
# COMPACT_ATOMS: atom_id res chain seq x y z
N MET A 1 28.84 15.88 4.98
CA MET A 1 27.59 16.35 4.35
C MET A 1 26.88 15.09 3.87
N ALA A 2 25.80 14.68 4.52
CA ALA A 2 25.05 13.51 4.07
C ALA A 2 24.26 13.95 2.83
N GLU A 3 24.61 13.36 1.69
CA GLU A 3 23.93 13.53 0.41
C GLU A 3 22.46 13.14 0.62
N GLU A 4 21.55 14.11 0.45
CA GLU A 4 20.11 13.90 0.54
C GLU A 4 19.68 12.91 -0.54
N SER A 5 19.78 11.61 -0.26
CA SER A 5 19.14 10.59 -1.08
C SER A 5 17.65 10.59 -0.75
N ASN A 6 16.94 11.64 -1.16
CA ASN A 6 15.49 11.55 -1.30
C ASN A 6 15.20 11.27 -2.78
N PRO A 7 15.24 9.99 -3.21
CA PRO A 7 15.03 9.66 -4.60
C PRO A 7 13.64 10.12 -5.03
N PHE A 8 13.53 10.60 -6.27
CA PHE A 8 12.24 10.75 -6.92
C PHE A 8 11.43 9.45 -6.82
N LEU A 9 10.10 9.59 -6.83
CA LEU A 9 9.19 8.45 -6.83
C LEU A 9 9.50 7.49 -7.99
N ARG A 10 9.57 6.19 -7.69
CA ARG A 10 9.55 5.13 -8.70
C ARG A 10 8.12 4.87 -9.18
N LEU A 11 7.81 5.24 -10.42
CA LEU A 11 6.55 4.88 -11.09
C LEU A 11 6.78 3.73 -12.07
N TRP A 12 5.98 2.67 -11.96
CA TRP A 12 6.10 1.49 -12.82
C TRP A 12 5.55 1.76 -14.22
N ARG A 13 6.38 1.64 -15.27
CA ARG A 13 5.97 1.88 -16.67
C ARG A 13 4.73 1.11 -17.10
N LYS A 14 4.51 -0.09 -16.55
CA LYS A 14 3.34 -0.94 -16.85
C LYS A 14 2.00 -0.29 -16.49
N ILE A 15 1.98 0.72 -15.62
CA ILE A 15 0.76 1.43 -15.23
C ILE A 15 0.05 2.06 -16.43
N TRP A 16 0.80 2.46 -17.45
CA TRP A 16 0.25 3.05 -18.68
C TRP A 16 -0.39 2.02 -19.62
N ASN A 17 -0.28 0.73 -19.32
CA ASN A 17 -0.94 -0.37 -20.04
C ASN A 17 -2.06 -1.02 -19.20
N ASP A 18 -2.23 -0.59 -17.95
CA ASP A 18 -3.27 -1.09 -17.04
C ASP A 18 -4.61 -0.45 -17.42
N GLN A 19 -5.56 -1.26 -17.90
CA GLN A 19 -6.85 -0.77 -18.39
C GLN A 19 -7.69 -0.12 -17.28
N ASP A 20 -7.58 -0.62 -16.04
CA ASP A 20 -8.28 -0.04 -14.90
C ASP A 20 -7.71 1.34 -14.58
N PHE A 21 -6.38 1.51 -14.67
CA PHE A 21 -5.74 2.81 -14.49
C PHE A 21 -6.08 3.78 -15.63
N ILE A 22 -6.07 3.30 -16.88
CA ILE A 22 -6.42 4.11 -18.05
C ILE A 22 -7.84 4.64 -17.95
N ALA A 23 -8.79 3.85 -17.42
CA ALA A 23 -10.18 4.22 -17.25
C ALA A 23 -10.42 5.30 -16.16
N LEU A 24 -9.48 5.50 -15.24
CA LEU A 24 -9.59 6.53 -14.20
C LEU A 24 -9.67 7.94 -14.79
N ASP A 25 -10.41 8.82 -14.11
CA ASP A 25 -10.41 10.24 -14.43
C ASP A 25 -9.05 10.91 -14.07
N PRO A 26 -8.77 12.11 -14.62
CA PRO A 26 -7.50 12.80 -14.37
C PRO A 26 -7.18 13.07 -12.89
N ASP A 27 -8.18 13.38 -12.06
CA ASP A 27 -7.95 13.68 -10.64
C ASP A 27 -7.57 12.42 -9.89
N SER A 28 -8.22 11.30 -10.19
CA SER A 28 -7.89 9.99 -9.62
C SER A 28 -6.48 9.54 -10.01
N LYS A 29 -6.08 9.72 -11.27
CA LYS A 29 -4.70 9.45 -11.72
C LYS A 29 -3.68 10.31 -10.97
N LEU A 30 -3.95 11.60 -10.84
CA LEU A 30 -3.10 12.53 -10.10
C LEU A 30 -3.01 12.16 -8.62
N ALA A 31 -4.15 11.89 -7.98
CA ALA A 31 -4.22 11.48 -6.58
C ALA A 31 -3.41 10.20 -6.34
N TYR A 32 -3.53 9.19 -7.20
CA TYR A 32 -2.76 7.95 -7.07
C TYR A 32 -1.25 8.19 -7.15
N ILE A 33 -0.79 8.95 -8.14
CA ILE A 33 0.63 9.30 -8.28
C ILE A 33 1.13 10.09 -7.07
N LEU A 34 0.32 11.01 -6.55
CA LEU A 34 0.63 11.76 -5.33
C LEU A 34 0.75 10.83 -4.11
N LEU A 35 -0.18 9.88 -3.94
CA LEU A 35 -0.18 8.92 -2.83
C LEU A 35 1.07 8.04 -2.83
N LEU A 36 1.49 7.58 -4.01
CA LEU A 36 2.72 6.78 -4.15
C LEU A 36 3.98 7.51 -3.64
N GLY A 37 4.00 8.84 -3.72
CA GLY A 37 5.12 9.69 -3.31
C GLY A 37 5.01 10.25 -1.89
N GLN A 38 4.04 9.82 -1.07
CA GLN A 38 3.92 10.33 0.29
C GLN A 38 5.07 9.87 1.20
N PRO A 39 5.64 10.76 2.03
CA PRO A 39 6.78 10.41 2.89
C PRO A 39 6.41 9.50 4.07
N ASP A 40 5.13 9.48 4.47
CA ASP A 40 4.58 8.71 5.58
C ASP A 40 3.99 7.36 5.14
N ILE A 41 4.14 6.97 3.86
CA ILE A 41 3.76 5.63 3.43
C ILE A 41 4.70 4.59 4.03
N THR A 42 4.13 3.61 4.72
CA THR A 42 4.90 2.48 5.23
C THR A 42 5.38 1.57 4.10
N VAL A 43 6.31 0.68 4.43
CA VAL A 43 6.82 -0.34 3.50
C VAL A 43 5.70 -1.29 3.03
N SER A 44 4.67 -1.52 3.87
CA SER A 44 3.48 -2.31 3.50
C SER A 44 2.47 -1.55 2.64
N GLY A 45 2.64 -0.23 2.47
CA GLY A 45 1.74 0.61 1.71
C GLY A 45 0.58 1.22 2.50
N VAL A 46 0.53 1.02 3.82
CA VAL A 46 -0.43 1.67 4.71
C VAL A 46 0.07 3.08 5.07
N MET A 47 -0.83 4.06 5.13
CA MET A 47 -0.56 5.42 5.60
C MET A 47 -1.78 6.03 6.30
N THR A 48 -1.58 7.11 7.04
CA THR A 48 -2.67 7.92 7.61
C THR A 48 -3.40 8.72 6.53
N LEU A 49 -4.71 8.80 6.64
CA LEU A 49 -5.58 9.56 5.76
C LEU A 49 -5.37 11.08 5.98
N ALA A 50 -4.80 11.77 4.98
CA ALA A 50 -4.42 13.17 5.12
C ALA A 50 -4.96 14.06 3.99
N VAL A 51 -6.27 13.96 3.74
CA VAL A 51 -6.96 14.57 2.58
C VAL A 51 -6.68 16.06 2.42
N GLY A 52 -6.72 16.85 3.50
CA GLY A 52 -6.46 18.30 3.40
C GLY A 52 -5.03 18.64 2.94
N ARG A 53 -4.06 17.82 3.35
CA ARG A 53 -2.65 17.96 2.94
C ARG A 53 -2.48 17.53 1.49
N TRP A 54 -3.12 16.44 1.07
CA TRP A 54 -3.05 15.95 -0.31
C TRP A 54 -3.78 16.88 -1.27
N SER A 55 -4.94 17.43 -0.90
CA SER A 55 -5.69 18.38 -1.74
C SER A 55 -4.87 19.64 -2.01
N THR A 56 -4.20 20.17 -0.98
CA THR A 56 -3.30 21.32 -1.08
C THR A 56 -2.12 21.02 -2.03
N ARG A 57 -1.48 19.86 -1.87
CA ARG A 57 -0.34 19.43 -2.71
C ARG A 57 -0.74 19.21 -4.17
N ALA A 58 -1.96 18.72 -4.41
CA ALA A 58 -2.47 18.51 -5.76
C ALA A 58 -3.07 19.78 -6.41
N GLY A 59 -3.16 20.89 -5.67
CA GLY A 59 -3.81 22.11 -6.16
C GLY A 59 -5.31 21.95 -6.44
N MET A 60 -5.99 21.09 -5.68
CA MET A 60 -7.44 20.85 -5.83
C MET A 60 -8.20 21.09 -4.52
N VAL A 61 -9.50 21.36 -4.64
CA VAL A 61 -10.39 21.46 -3.47
C VAL A 61 -10.59 20.08 -2.83
N LYS A 62 -10.87 20.05 -1.52
CA LYS A 62 -10.98 18.80 -0.74
C LYS A 62 -12.02 17.83 -1.32
N ASP A 63 -13.15 18.32 -1.80
CA ASP A 63 -14.21 17.48 -2.36
C ASP A 63 -13.77 16.74 -3.62
N ARG A 64 -12.92 17.35 -4.46
CA ARG A 64 -12.31 16.68 -5.62
C ARG A 64 -11.33 15.60 -5.19
N MET A 65 -10.54 15.85 -4.14
CA MET A 65 -9.65 14.82 -3.59
C MET A 65 -10.45 13.66 -3.01
N TRP A 66 -11.53 13.90 -2.27
CA TRP A 66 -12.41 12.83 -1.79
C TRP A 66 -13.04 12.02 -2.92
N ALA A 67 -13.53 12.69 -3.96
CA ALA A 67 -14.08 12.01 -5.14
C ALA A 67 -13.01 11.13 -5.81
N ALA A 68 -11.79 11.64 -5.97
CA ALA A 68 -10.66 10.91 -6.52
C ALA A 68 -10.29 9.68 -5.67
N LEU A 69 -10.19 9.83 -4.34
CA LEU A 69 -9.91 8.71 -3.43
C LEU A 69 -11.00 7.63 -3.50
N ARG A 70 -12.28 8.02 -3.52
CA ARG A 70 -13.40 7.07 -3.64
C ARG A 70 -13.41 6.36 -4.99
N ASN A 71 -13.06 7.05 -6.07
CA ASN A 71 -12.93 6.40 -7.39
C ASN A 71 -11.75 5.42 -7.40
N LEU A 72 -10.62 5.76 -6.78
CA LEU A 72 -9.48 4.84 -6.63
C LEU A 72 -9.81 3.61 -5.77
N ASP A 73 -10.59 3.77 -4.70
CA ASP A 73 -11.07 2.67 -3.85
C ASP A 73 -12.00 1.74 -4.64
N ALA A 74 -12.97 2.32 -5.37
CA ALA A 74 -13.88 1.57 -6.25
C ALA A 74 -13.14 0.83 -7.37
N ALA A 75 -12.14 1.49 -7.98
CA ALA A 75 -11.25 0.93 -8.99
C ALA A 75 -10.13 0.07 -8.40
N LYS A 76 -10.18 -0.24 -7.09
CA LYS A 76 -9.33 -1.26 -6.48
C LYS A 76 -7.82 -0.92 -6.46
N PHE A 77 -7.44 0.34 -6.66
CA PHE A 77 -6.05 0.81 -6.55
C PHE A 77 -5.62 1.04 -5.11
N ILE A 78 -6.56 1.50 -4.27
CA ILE A 78 -6.37 1.73 -2.85
C ILE A 78 -7.43 1.00 -2.03
N VAL A 79 -7.27 1.00 -0.71
CA VAL A 79 -8.36 0.80 0.25
C VAL A 79 -8.46 2.05 1.10
N LEU A 80 -9.65 2.63 1.17
CA LEU A 80 -9.93 3.80 2.01
C LEU A 80 -10.72 3.37 3.25
N ASP A 81 -10.24 3.69 4.44
CA ASP A 81 -11.01 3.53 5.68
C ASP A 81 -11.10 4.89 6.39
N GLU A 82 -12.27 5.53 6.27
CA GLU A 82 -12.53 6.83 6.88
C GLU A 82 -12.71 6.72 8.41
N ASP A 83 -13.13 5.55 8.92
CA ASP A 83 -13.43 5.35 10.35
C ASP A 83 -12.15 5.21 11.18
N THR A 84 -11.12 4.55 10.64
CA THR A 84 -9.80 4.44 11.29
C THR A 84 -8.77 5.44 10.78
N GLU A 85 -9.18 6.34 9.87
CA GLU A 85 -8.30 7.32 9.21
C GLU A 85 -7.07 6.68 8.54
N GLU A 86 -7.26 5.54 7.88
CA GLU A 86 -6.19 4.81 7.18
C GLU A 86 -6.45 4.66 5.68
N LEU A 87 -5.35 4.54 4.93
CA LEU A 87 -5.36 4.25 3.50
C LEU A 87 -4.28 3.20 3.19
N LEU A 88 -4.62 2.22 2.35
CA LEU A 88 -3.68 1.23 1.81
C LEU A 88 -3.47 1.45 0.30
N ILE A 89 -2.22 1.47 -0.16
CA ILE A 89 -1.88 1.26 -1.57
C ILE A 89 -1.68 -0.23 -1.83
N ARG A 90 -2.69 -0.88 -2.44
CA ARG A 90 -2.77 -2.35 -2.54
C ARG A 90 -1.58 -2.99 -3.24
N THR A 91 -1.08 -2.36 -4.30
CA THR A 91 -0.05 -2.95 -5.15
C THR A 91 1.37 -2.86 -4.58
N ARG A 92 1.57 -2.14 -3.46
CA ARG A 92 2.92 -1.78 -2.99
C ARG A 92 3.72 -2.99 -2.54
N LEU A 93 3.12 -3.88 -1.75
CA LEU A 93 3.77 -5.13 -1.31
C LEU A 93 4.24 -5.97 -2.50
N ARG A 94 3.35 -6.20 -3.48
CA ARG A 94 3.70 -6.94 -4.70
C ARG A 94 4.87 -6.30 -5.44
N ASN A 95 4.72 -5.03 -5.82
CA ASN A 95 5.61 -4.39 -6.78
C ASN A 95 6.94 -4.00 -6.15
N ASP A 96 6.93 -3.46 -4.93
CA ASP A 96 8.10 -2.84 -4.34
C ASP A 96 8.86 -3.77 -3.37
N ILE A 97 8.21 -4.80 -2.84
CA ILE A 97 8.75 -5.64 -1.76
C ILE A 97 8.94 -7.10 -2.17
N PHE A 98 7.91 -7.76 -2.69
CA PHE A 98 8.03 -9.20 -2.95
C PHE A 98 8.87 -9.51 -4.20
N VAL A 99 8.84 -8.65 -5.21
CA VAL A 99 9.69 -8.81 -6.39
C VAL A 99 11.11 -8.32 -6.12
N GLY A 100 12.02 -9.26 -5.84
CA GLY A 100 13.47 -9.03 -5.83
C GLY A 100 14.06 -8.45 -4.55
N ALA A 101 13.26 -8.14 -3.52
CA ALA A 101 13.81 -7.73 -2.23
C ALA A 101 14.32 -8.92 -1.39
N SER A 102 15.21 -8.63 -0.45
CA SER A 102 15.70 -9.62 0.52
C SER A 102 14.58 -10.08 1.47
N TRP A 103 14.72 -11.28 2.04
CA TRP A 103 13.79 -11.77 3.06
C TRP A 103 13.64 -10.81 4.25
N GLN A 104 14.72 -10.18 4.72
CA GLN A 104 14.64 -9.24 5.84
C GLN A 104 13.78 -8.01 5.51
N THR A 105 13.87 -7.51 4.28
CA THR A 105 13.01 -6.42 3.79
C THR A 105 11.54 -6.88 3.72
N GLN A 106 11.29 -8.10 3.23
CA GLN A 106 9.95 -8.68 3.15
C GLN A 106 9.35 -8.90 4.55
N LYS A 107 10.10 -9.49 5.50
CA LYS A 107 9.70 -9.66 6.91
C LYS A 107 9.36 -8.32 7.55
N GLY A 108 10.18 -7.29 7.33
CA GLY A 108 9.91 -5.93 7.81
C GLY A 108 8.58 -5.38 7.29
N ALA A 109 8.30 -5.55 6.00
CA ALA A 109 7.04 -5.11 5.40
C ALA A 109 5.82 -5.85 5.95
N LEU A 110 5.91 -7.17 6.16
CA LEU A 110 4.83 -7.97 6.78
C LEU A 110 4.55 -7.50 8.21
N ASN A 111 5.59 -7.20 9.00
CA ASN A 111 5.44 -6.65 10.33
C ASN A 111 4.79 -5.25 10.33
N PHE A 112 5.01 -4.42 9.30
CA PHE A 112 4.27 -3.17 9.13
C PHE A 112 2.82 -3.41 8.73
N ALA A 113 2.51 -4.44 7.94
CA ALA A 113 1.14 -4.81 7.58
C ALA A 113 0.30 -5.16 8.83
N LEU A 114 0.88 -5.91 9.79
CA LEU A 114 0.22 -6.26 11.05
C LEU A 114 -0.14 -5.05 11.94
N LYS A 115 0.46 -3.88 11.70
CA LYS A 115 0.18 -2.65 12.46
C LYS A 115 -1.03 -1.87 11.95
N ALA A 116 -1.60 -2.25 10.81
CA ALA A 116 -2.84 -1.66 10.32
C ALA A 116 -3.92 -1.76 11.39
N ILE A 117 -4.75 -0.73 11.57
CA ILE A 117 -5.80 -0.70 12.59
C ILE A 117 -7.14 -1.15 11.98
N SER A 118 -7.42 -0.71 10.76
CA SER A 118 -8.61 -0.99 9.97
C SER A 118 -8.79 -2.49 9.73
N PRO A 119 -9.92 -3.07 10.16
CA PRO A 119 -10.29 -4.44 9.80
C PRO A 119 -10.36 -4.63 8.29
N ARG A 120 -10.95 -3.66 7.55
CA ARG A 120 -11.05 -3.68 6.09
C ARG A 120 -9.68 -3.74 5.41
N ILE A 121 -8.72 -2.94 5.88
CA ILE A 121 -7.35 -2.94 5.35
C ILE A 121 -6.62 -4.24 5.71
N ARG A 122 -6.83 -4.78 6.92
CA ARG A 122 -6.24 -6.08 7.32
C ARG A 122 -6.70 -7.22 6.43
N GLU A 123 -8.00 -7.29 6.13
CA GLU A 123 -8.58 -8.27 5.21
C GLU A 123 -7.94 -8.17 3.82
N VAL A 124 -7.87 -6.97 3.25
CA VAL A 124 -7.27 -6.78 1.92
C VAL A 124 -5.77 -7.05 1.93
N LEU A 125 -5.04 -6.69 3.00
CA LEU A 125 -3.63 -7.05 3.16
C LEU A 125 -3.44 -8.57 3.17
N ALA A 126 -4.28 -9.29 3.89
CA ALA A 126 -4.24 -10.75 3.94
C ALA A 126 -4.45 -11.36 2.54
N GLU A 127 -5.44 -10.87 1.79
CA GLU A 127 -5.67 -11.28 0.39
C GLU A 127 -4.48 -10.99 -0.53
N GLU A 128 -3.90 -9.79 -0.45
CA GLU A 128 -2.77 -9.41 -1.30
C GLU A 128 -1.50 -10.20 -0.95
N ILE A 129 -1.25 -10.47 0.32
CA ILE A 129 -0.13 -11.30 0.79
C ILE A 129 -0.30 -12.72 0.27
N ASP A 130 -1.49 -13.31 0.42
CA ASP A 130 -1.75 -14.67 -0.08
C ASP A 130 -1.60 -14.76 -1.60
N ARG A 131 -2.13 -13.78 -2.35
CA ARG A 131 -1.94 -13.69 -3.81
C ARG A 131 -0.47 -13.57 -4.22
N CYS A 132 0.36 -12.95 -3.39
CA CYS A 132 1.78 -12.74 -3.67
C CYS A 132 2.69 -13.81 -3.08
N ARG A 133 2.14 -14.81 -2.39
CA ARG A 133 2.89 -15.92 -1.81
C ARG A 133 3.91 -16.57 -2.76
N PRO A 134 3.62 -16.81 -4.06
CA PRO A 134 4.61 -17.37 -4.99
C PRO A 134 5.79 -16.45 -5.31
N LEU A 135 5.67 -15.14 -5.05
CA LEU A 135 6.68 -14.13 -5.32
C LEU A 135 7.61 -13.89 -4.13
N MET A 136 7.22 -14.34 -2.93
CA MET A 136 8.04 -14.18 -1.74
C MET A 136 9.35 -14.94 -1.91
N ASN A 137 10.45 -14.35 -1.44
CA ASN A 137 11.74 -15.02 -1.51
C ASN A 137 11.62 -16.36 -0.76
N THR A 138 12.08 -17.47 -1.29
CA THR A 138 11.83 -18.82 -0.72
C THR A 138 12.98 -19.34 0.15
N ALA A 139 13.92 -18.47 0.54
CA ALA A 139 15.02 -18.83 1.42
C ALA A 139 14.52 -19.33 2.80
N LYS A 140 14.40 -20.65 2.94
CA LYS A 140 14.07 -21.47 4.14
C LYS A 140 12.89 -20.97 5.01
N ASN A 141 11.79 -21.76 4.99
CA ASN A 141 10.60 -21.71 5.87
C ASN A 141 9.61 -20.54 5.71
N ILE A 142 9.55 -19.92 4.53
CA ILE A 142 8.73 -18.71 4.28
C ILE A 142 7.23 -18.96 4.04
N PRO A 143 6.77 -20.11 3.48
CA PRO A 143 5.34 -20.41 3.37
C PRO A 143 4.59 -20.45 4.71
N GLU A 144 5.23 -20.95 5.78
CA GLU A 144 4.64 -20.99 7.13
C GLU A 144 4.47 -19.59 7.72
N HIS A 145 5.42 -18.68 7.49
CA HIS A 145 5.33 -17.31 7.97
C HIS A 145 4.20 -16.53 7.30
N ALA A 146 3.99 -16.70 5.98
CA ALA A 146 2.87 -16.07 5.30
C ALA A 146 1.52 -16.53 5.87
N ASP A 147 1.36 -17.83 6.17
CA ASP A 147 0.15 -18.36 6.81
C ASP A 147 -0.11 -17.78 8.19
N VAL A 148 0.95 -17.65 9.01
CA VAL A 148 0.83 -17.03 10.34
C VAL A 148 0.41 -15.57 10.19
N ILE A 149 1.05 -14.79 9.32
CA ILE A 149 0.70 -13.39 9.10
C ILE A 149 -0.74 -13.24 8.62
N VAL A 150 -1.17 -14.05 7.65
CA VAL A 150 -2.55 -14.03 7.15
C VAL A 150 -3.54 -14.31 8.28
N LYS A 151 -3.28 -15.33 9.11
CA LYS A 151 -4.13 -15.63 10.28
C LYS A 151 -4.14 -14.49 11.29
N GLN A 152 -2.99 -13.91 11.60
CA GLN A 152 -2.86 -12.80 12.54
C GLN A 152 -3.62 -11.55 12.05
N LEU A 153 -3.52 -11.21 10.76
CA LEU A 153 -4.29 -10.12 10.16
C LEU A 153 -5.80 -10.35 10.31
N MET A 154 -6.28 -11.56 10.00
CA MET A 154 -7.69 -11.92 10.09
C MET A 154 -8.20 -11.95 11.54
N ASN A 155 -7.35 -12.33 12.52
CA ASN A 155 -7.70 -12.34 13.93
C ASN A 155 -7.52 -10.98 14.62
N GLY A 156 -6.88 -10.02 13.94
CA GLY A 156 -6.53 -8.72 14.50
C GLY A 156 -5.43 -8.74 15.57
N GLU A 157 -4.55 -9.74 15.52
CA GLU A 157 -3.44 -9.94 16.44
C GLU A 157 -2.23 -9.05 16.10
N ALA A 158 -1.50 -8.59 17.11
CA ALA A 158 -0.34 -7.73 16.93
C ALA A 158 0.96 -8.55 16.77
N GLY A 159 1.61 -8.42 15.61
CA GLY A 159 3.04 -8.75 15.40
C GLY A 159 3.41 -10.25 15.40
N LEU A 160 4.49 -10.58 14.68
CA LEU A 160 5.30 -11.76 15.00
C LEU A 160 6.25 -11.36 16.15
N ASP A 161 6.11 -11.98 17.32
CA ASP A 161 7.15 -11.87 18.36
C ASP A 161 8.49 -12.32 17.77
N ALA A 162 9.53 -11.52 18.06
CA ALA A 162 10.82 -11.47 17.37
C ALA A 162 11.56 -12.81 17.26
#